data_AF-A0A506TVB9-F1
#
_entry.id   AF-A0A506TVB9-F1
#
_cell.length_a   1.000
_cell.length_b   1.000
_cell.length_c   1.000
_cell.angle_alpha   90.00
_cell.angle_beta   90.00
_cell.angle_gamma   90.00
#
_symmetry.space_group_name_H-M   'P 1'
#
loop_
_entity.id
_entity.type
_entity.pdbx_description
1 polymer ?
#
loop_
_entity_poly.entity_id
_entity_poly.type
_entity_poly.pdbx_seq_one_letter_code
_entity_poly.pdbx_strand_id
1 'polypeptide(L)'
;MNFADTFRGLVNKMSGLGGERDKGAQGEWAFQPLDRLQIENAYRSNWMVRKAVDIPAFDMLREGWTWKADEEVVGKIEAEEKRLNVVGRIREALKYARLFGGAALLVSDGTGDYSRPLEPRRVGKGGIQFLKVIDRYHLQSGEIETDPLAANYLEPKFYHLSGTSRGLVIIHP
;
A
#
# COMPACT_ATOMS: atom_id res chain seq x y z
N MET A 1 34.59 -5.61 -3.74
CA MET A 1 33.15 -5.56 -4.06
C MET A 1 32.85 -4.16 -4.60
N ASN A 2 32.59 -4.03 -5.89
CA ASN A 2 32.41 -2.72 -6.54
C ASN A 2 31.03 -2.13 -6.21
N PHE A 3 31.04 -0.92 -5.67
CA PHE A 3 29.88 -0.11 -5.27
C PHE A 3 29.29 0.69 -6.45
N ALA A 4 29.38 0.15 -7.68
CA ALA A 4 29.14 0.90 -8.91
C ALA A 4 27.75 0.71 -9.55
N ASP A 5 26.87 -0.13 -8.98
CA ASP A 5 25.57 -0.47 -9.59
C ASP A 5 24.34 0.12 -8.86
N THR A 6 24.54 0.99 -7.87
CA THR A 6 23.44 1.41 -6.96
C THR A 6 22.46 2.44 -7.54
N PHE A 7 22.67 2.95 -8.75
CA PHE A 7 21.73 3.85 -9.45
C PHE A 7 21.60 3.49 -10.93
N ARG A 8 21.11 2.28 -11.24
CA ARG A 8 20.71 1.92 -12.62
C ARG A 8 19.40 2.61 -13.01
N GLY A 9 19.49 3.91 -13.29
CA GLY A 9 18.51 4.66 -14.07
C GLY A 9 19.09 5.20 -15.37
N LEU A 10 20.43 5.24 -15.51
CA LEU A 10 21.09 5.72 -16.72
C LEU A 10 21.40 4.53 -17.61
N VAL A 11 20.65 4.37 -18.70
CA VAL A 11 20.96 3.40 -19.75
C VAL A 11 21.50 4.16 -20.94
N ASN A 12 22.70 3.78 -21.38
CA ASN A 12 23.15 4.17 -22.70
C ASN A 12 22.47 3.21 -23.68
N LYS A 13 21.47 3.71 -24.42
CA LYS A 13 20.71 2.94 -25.41
C LYS A 13 21.58 2.38 -26.55
N MET A 14 22.88 2.68 -26.53
CA MET A 14 23.88 2.28 -27.51
C MET A 14 25.09 1.55 -26.90
N SER A 15 24.97 0.92 -25.71
CA SER A 15 26.07 0.10 -25.17
C SER A 15 25.94 -1.38 -25.57
N GLY A 16 26.09 -1.64 -26.87
CA GLY A 16 26.97 -2.74 -27.25
C GLY A 16 28.36 -2.39 -26.72
N LEU A 17 28.93 -3.26 -25.89
CA LEU A 17 30.25 -3.07 -25.31
C LEU A 17 31.31 -2.82 -26.41
N GLY A 18 32.08 -1.73 -26.26
CA GLY A 18 33.35 -1.51 -26.96
C GLY A 18 33.27 -0.80 -28.32
N GLY A 19 33.61 0.50 -28.36
CA GLY A 19 33.84 1.22 -29.62
C GLY A 19 34.06 2.72 -29.41
N GLU A 20 35.11 3.26 -30.04
CA GLU A 20 35.43 4.70 -30.04
C GLU A 20 34.37 5.48 -30.82
N ARG A 21 33.48 6.19 -30.11
CA ARG A 21 33.04 7.55 -30.45
C ARG A 21 32.07 8.08 -29.40
N ASP A 22 32.54 9.14 -28.73
CA ASP A 22 31.88 10.04 -27.79
C ASP A 22 31.05 9.45 -26.64
N LYS A 23 31.71 9.32 -25.49
CA LYS A 23 31.11 9.04 -24.16
C LYS A 23 30.45 10.27 -23.51
N GLY A 24 30.24 11.37 -24.23
CA GLY A 24 30.02 12.69 -23.63
C GLY A 24 28.58 13.17 -23.43
N ALA A 25 27.56 12.62 -24.13
CA ALA A 25 26.30 13.37 -24.24
C ALA A 25 24.99 12.56 -24.35
N GLN A 26 24.97 11.24 -24.12
CA GLN A 26 23.72 10.47 -24.25
C GLN A 26 23.51 9.49 -23.09
N GLY A 27 23.31 10.05 -21.89
CA GLY A 27 22.69 9.32 -20.80
C GLY A 27 21.20 9.64 -20.74
N GLU A 28 20.34 8.70 -21.14
CA GLU A 28 18.91 8.82 -20.88
C GLU A 28 18.57 8.16 -19.55
N TRP A 29 17.74 8.83 -18.77
CA TRP A 29 17.11 8.20 -17.60
C TRP A 29 16.01 7.27 -18.09
N ALA A 30 16.22 5.96 -18.02
CA ALA A 30 15.16 4.99 -18.23
C ALA A 30 14.74 4.35 -16.92
N PHE A 31 13.45 4.40 -16.66
CA PHE A 31 12.83 3.59 -15.63
C PHE A 31 12.73 2.14 -16.12
N GLN A 32 13.28 1.21 -15.34
CA GLN A 32 13.08 -0.22 -15.55
C GLN A 32 12.06 -0.70 -14.52
N PRO A 33 10.77 -0.87 -14.89
CA PRO A 33 9.78 -1.36 -13.96
C PRO A 33 10.14 -2.78 -13.52
N LEU A 34 10.11 -3.02 -12.20
CA LEU A 34 10.19 -4.38 -11.68
C LEU A 34 8.81 -5.02 -11.74
N ASP A 35 8.74 -6.26 -12.20
CA ASP A 35 7.52 -7.04 -12.12
C ASP A 35 7.25 -7.49 -10.66
N ARG A 36 6.04 -7.98 -10.40
CA ARG A 36 5.63 -8.45 -9.08
C ARG A 36 6.58 -9.53 -8.51
N LEU A 37 6.96 -10.50 -9.33
CA LEU A 37 7.79 -11.63 -8.89
C LEU A 37 9.21 -11.17 -8.56
N GLN A 38 9.77 -10.24 -9.32
CA GLN A 38 11.06 -9.60 -9.06
C GLN A 38 11.03 -8.84 -7.74
N ILE A 39 9.98 -8.07 -7.47
CA ILE A 39 9.79 -7.35 -6.20
C ILE A 39 9.73 -8.34 -5.02
N GLU A 40 8.90 -9.38 -5.13
CA GLU A 40 8.77 -10.40 -4.08
C GLU A 40 10.08 -11.15 -3.84
N ASN A 41 10.80 -11.52 -4.90
CA ASN A 41 12.10 -12.17 -4.81
C ASN A 41 13.15 -11.26 -4.18
N ALA A 42 13.20 -9.97 -4.56
CA ALA A 42 14.11 -9.00 -3.97
C ALA A 42 13.85 -8.85 -2.46
N TYR A 43 12.58 -8.74 -2.05
CA TYR A 43 12.21 -8.64 -0.64
C TYR A 43 12.55 -9.91 0.18
N ARG A 44 12.41 -11.09 -0.44
CA ARG A 44 12.70 -12.38 0.22
C ARG A 44 14.20 -12.67 0.32
N SER A 45 14.97 -12.37 -0.73
CA SER A 45 16.38 -12.76 -0.87
C SER A 45 17.38 -11.70 -0.42
N ASN A 46 17.02 -10.41 -0.45
CA ASN A 46 17.93 -9.31 -0.13
C ASN A 46 17.55 -8.65 1.21
N TRP A 47 18.46 -8.74 2.18
CA TRP A 47 18.24 -8.18 3.51
C TRP A 47 18.12 -6.65 3.52
N MET A 48 18.80 -5.94 2.60
CA MET A 48 18.71 -4.47 2.50
C MET A 48 17.33 -4.04 1.98
N VAL A 49 16.80 -4.73 0.97
CA VAL A 49 15.44 -4.47 0.45
C VAL A 49 14.42 -4.70 1.56
N ARG A 50 14.57 -5.78 2.33
CA ARG A 50 13.71 -6.04 3.48
C ARG A 50 13.78 -4.93 4.52
N LYS A 51 14.98 -4.45 4.86
CA LYS A 51 15.18 -3.36 5.82
C LYS A 51 14.56 -2.06 5.34
N ALA A 52 14.70 -1.72 4.06
CA ALA A 52 14.11 -0.53 3.45
C ALA A 52 12.58 -0.52 3.53
N VAL A 53 11.94 -1.70 3.44
CA VAL A 53 10.48 -1.84 3.56
C VAL A 53 10.03 -1.92 5.03
N ASP A 54 10.70 -2.73 5.85
CA ASP A 54 10.23 -3.10 7.18
C ASP A 54 10.53 -2.04 8.24
N ILE A 55 11.72 -1.42 8.22
CA ILE A 55 12.11 -0.46 9.26
C ILE A 55 11.15 0.72 9.33
N PRO A 56 10.81 1.40 8.22
CA PRO A 56 9.93 2.56 8.30
C PRO A 56 8.54 2.20 8.87
N ALA A 57 7.97 1.07 8.43
CA ALA A 57 6.67 0.62 8.93
C ALA A 57 6.72 0.21 10.41
N PHE A 58 7.85 -0.37 10.85
CA PHE A 58 8.07 -0.70 12.26
C PHE A 58 8.24 0.55 13.11
N ASP A 59 9.07 1.50 12.68
CA ASP A 59 9.40 2.70 13.43
C ASP A 59 8.18 3.62 13.60
N MET A 60 7.36 3.77 12.54
CA MET A 60 6.11 4.54 12.59
C MET A 60 5.10 4.03 13.63
N LEU A 61 5.13 2.74 13.95
CA LEU A 61 4.12 2.08 14.78
C LEU A 61 4.71 1.51 16.07
N ARG A 62 5.98 1.82 16.37
CA ARG A 62 6.70 1.21 17.49
C ARG A 62 6.08 1.58 18.83
N GLU A 63 5.73 2.85 19.01
CA GLU A 63 5.14 3.39 20.24
C GLU A 63 3.60 3.37 20.22
N GLY A 64 2.99 3.06 19.07
CA GLY A 64 1.54 3.11 18.91
C GLY A 64 0.95 4.52 19.07
N TRP A 65 -0.27 4.60 19.58
CA TRP A 65 -0.97 5.83 19.93
C TRP A 65 -1.76 5.64 21.22
N THR A 66 -2.15 6.76 21.85
CA THR A 66 -2.98 6.75 23.06
C THR A 66 -4.28 7.51 22.83
N TRP A 67 -5.34 7.04 23.47
CA TRP A 67 -6.67 7.65 23.39
C TRP A 67 -6.85 8.67 24.51
N LYS A 68 -7.50 9.79 24.18
CA LYS A 68 -7.90 10.82 25.16
C LYS A 68 -9.38 10.66 25.47
N ALA A 69 -9.69 9.89 26.51
CA ALA A 69 -11.03 9.68 27.04
C ALA A 69 -10.95 9.19 28.50
N ASP A 70 -12.09 8.98 29.14
CA ASP A 70 -12.14 8.33 30.45
C ASP A 70 -11.55 6.92 30.40
N GLU A 71 -10.90 6.48 31.47
CA GLU A 71 -10.16 5.21 31.54
C GLU A 71 -11.02 4.00 31.13
N GLU A 72 -12.30 3.97 31.53
CA GLU A 72 -13.25 2.93 31.14
C GLU A 72 -13.49 2.89 29.63
N VAL A 73 -13.53 4.05 28.98
CA VAL A 73 -13.71 4.17 27.53
C VAL A 73 -12.43 3.75 26.81
N VAL A 74 -11.27 4.22 27.27
CA VAL A 74 -9.97 3.84 26.72
C VAL A 74 -9.79 2.32 26.76
N GLY A 75 -10.06 1.68 27.89
CA GLY A 75 -9.95 0.23 28.02
C GLY A 75 -10.85 -0.54 27.05
N LYS A 76 -12.05 -0.01 26.75
CA LYS A 76 -12.96 -0.60 25.73
C LYS A 76 -12.42 -0.44 24.32
N ILE A 77 -11.82 0.71 24.00
CA ILE A 77 -11.23 0.96 22.68
C ILE A 77 -10.00 0.07 22.47
N GLU A 78 -9.07 0.04 23.43
CA GLU A 78 -7.84 -0.77 23.33
C GLU A 78 -8.15 -2.28 23.25
N ALA A 79 -9.17 -2.75 23.96
CA ALA A 79 -9.64 -4.13 23.84
C ALA A 79 -10.12 -4.45 22.41
N GLU A 80 -10.82 -3.50 21.78
CA GLU A 80 -11.31 -3.65 20.41
C GLU A 80 -10.17 -3.55 19.38
N GLU A 81 -9.23 -2.63 19.59
CA GLU A 81 -8.04 -2.51 18.74
C GLU A 81 -7.18 -3.78 18.78
N LYS A 82 -7.05 -4.37 19.97
CA LYS A 82 -6.37 -5.66 20.16
C LYS A 82 -7.12 -6.80 19.48
N ARG A 83 -8.45 -6.84 19.59
CA ARG A 83 -9.29 -7.85 18.92
C ARG A 83 -9.15 -7.78 17.39
N LEU A 84 -9.12 -6.57 16.84
CA LEU A 84 -8.99 -6.33 15.40
C LEU A 84 -7.54 -6.36 14.89
N ASN A 85 -6.56 -6.42 15.81
CA ASN A 85 -5.13 -6.32 15.51
C ASN A 85 -4.81 -5.06 14.66
N VAL A 86 -5.36 -3.91 15.04
CA VAL A 86 -5.30 -2.66 14.25
C VAL A 86 -3.85 -2.30 13.90
N VAL A 87 -2.96 -2.25 14.89
CA VAL A 87 -1.53 -1.95 14.70
C VAL A 87 -0.89 -2.94 13.72
N GLY A 88 -1.17 -4.24 13.87
CA GLY A 88 -0.64 -5.27 12.97
C GLY A 88 -1.11 -5.09 11.52
N ARG A 89 -2.38 -4.71 11.32
CA ARG A 89 -2.98 -4.46 10.00
C ARG A 89 -2.45 -3.20 9.33
N ILE A 90 -2.31 -2.11 10.09
CA ILE A 90 -1.71 -0.88 9.56
C ILE A 90 -0.24 -1.14 9.20
N ARG A 91 0.51 -1.87 10.03
CA ARG A 91 1.90 -2.25 9.73
C ARG A 91 2.01 -3.07 8.45
N GLU A 92 1.12 -4.04 8.26
CA GLU A 92 1.04 -4.85 7.04
C GLU A 92 0.72 -3.98 5.81
N ALA A 93 -0.26 -3.06 5.91
CA ALA A 93 -0.60 -2.12 4.85
C ALA A 93 0.57 -1.19 4.49
N LEU A 94 1.26 -0.61 5.47
CA LEU A 94 2.43 0.24 5.26
C LEU A 94 3.59 -0.50 4.58
N LYS A 95 3.78 -1.79 4.89
CA LYS A 95 4.75 -2.65 4.23
C LYS A 95 4.36 -2.91 2.77
N TYR A 96 3.10 -3.23 2.50
CA TYR A 96 2.62 -3.48 1.14
C TYR A 96 2.65 -2.22 0.28
N ALA A 97 2.27 -1.06 0.86
CA ALA A 97 2.37 0.24 0.19
C ALA A 97 3.81 0.54 -0.25
N ARG A 98 4.81 0.24 0.60
CA ARG A 98 6.23 0.43 0.25
C ARG A 98 6.77 -0.63 -0.70
N LEU A 99 6.36 -1.88 -0.52
CA LEU A 99 6.88 -2.99 -1.32
C LEU A 99 6.33 -2.97 -2.75
N PHE A 100 5.02 -2.76 -2.89
CA PHE A 100 4.34 -2.84 -4.18
C PHE A 100 3.99 -1.46 -4.77
N GLY A 101 4.12 -0.39 -3.99
CA GLY A 101 3.71 0.97 -4.41
C GLY A 101 2.22 1.24 -4.21
N GLY A 102 1.51 0.41 -3.44
CA GLY A 102 0.10 0.63 -3.10
C GLY A 102 -0.49 -0.51 -2.26
N ALA A 103 -1.39 -0.15 -1.35
CA ALA A 103 -2.18 -1.08 -0.54
C ALA A 103 -3.46 -0.39 -0.07
N ALA A 104 -4.50 -1.18 0.19
CA ALA A 104 -5.73 -0.71 0.83
C ALA A 104 -6.01 -1.48 2.12
N LEU A 105 -6.68 -0.82 3.06
CA LEU A 105 -7.19 -1.43 4.28
C LEU A 105 -8.71 -1.50 4.19
N LEU A 106 -9.23 -2.69 3.90
CA LEU A 106 -10.68 -2.93 3.86
C LEU A 106 -11.21 -3.07 5.29
N VAL A 107 -12.15 -2.19 5.64
CA VAL A 107 -12.89 -2.22 6.90
C VAL A 107 -14.27 -2.81 6.64
N SER A 108 -14.63 -3.87 7.36
CA SER A 108 -15.94 -4.50 7.21
C SER A 108 -16.79 -4.29 8.46
N ASP A 109 -17.98 -3.71 8.30
CA ASP A 109 -19.01 -3.56 9.33
C ASP A 109 -20.03 -4.71 9.35
N GLY A 110 -19.87 -5.68 8.44
CA GLY A 110 -20.75 -6.85 8.35
C GLY A 110 -21.96 -6.72 7.43
N THR A 111 -22.20 -5.54 6.87
CA THR A 111 -23.32 -5.33 5.92
C THR A 111 -23.09 -6.06 4.60
N GLY A 112 -21.82 -6.28 4.23
CA GLY A 112 -21.42 -6.92 2.98
C GLY A 112 -21.47 -6.00 1.75
N ASP A 113 -21.91 -4.75 1.92
CA ASP A 113 -21.86 -3.70 0.90
C ASP A 113 -20.64 -2.81 1.14
N TYR A 114 -19.62 -2.97 0.30
CA TYR A 114 -18.40 -2.16 0.36
C TYR A 114 -18.41 -1.00 -0.64
N SER A 115 -19.47 -0.86 -1.45
CA SER A 115 -19.54 0.16 -2.50
C SER A 115 -19.83 1.57 -1.96
N ARG A 116 -20.20 1.67 -0.69
CA ARG A 116 -20.58 2.91 -0.02
C ARG A 116 -19.56 3.31 1.04
N PRO A 117 -19.45 4.61 1.35
CA PRO A 117 -18.62 5.06 2.47
C PRO A 117 -19.06 4.39 3.78
N LEU A 118 -18.08 4.00 4.60
CA LEU A 118 -18.36 3.57 5.97
C LEU A 118 -18.94 4.75 6.76
N GLU A 119 -20.09 4.55 7.40
CA GLU A 119 -20.73 5.56 8.25
C GLU A 119 -20.43 5.30 9.74
N PRO A 120 -19.46 5.98 10.38
CA PRO A 120 -19.02 5.62 11.73
C PRO A 120 -20.14 5.71 12.79
N ARG A 121 -21.13 6.58 12.56
CA ARG A 121 -22.28 6.76 13.47
C ARG A 121 -23.23 5.55 13.49
N ARG A 122 -23.22 4.73 12.44
CA ARG A 122 -24.04 3.52 12.33
C ARG A 122 -23.32 2.28 12.87
N VAL A 123 -22.00 2.37 13.07
CA VAL A 123 -21.19 1.28 13.60
C VAL A 123 -21.34 1.24 15.12
N GLY A 124 -22.10 0.27 15.61
CA GLY A 124 -22.25 0.02 17.04
C GLY A 124 -21.00 -0.61 17.67
N LYS A 125 -21.03 -0.82 18.99
CA LYS A 125 -19.97 -1.53 19.72
C LYS A 125 -19.77 -2.93 19.13
N GLY A 126 -18.53 -3.26 18.72
CA GLY A 126 -18.22 -4.53 18.06
C GLY A 126 -18.71 -4.64 16.62
N GLY A 127 -19.18 -3.55 16.01
CA GLY A 127 -19.72 -3.54 14.65
C GLY A 127 -18.68 -3.78 13.57
N ILE A 128 -17.40 -3.44 13.82
CA ILE A 128 -16.32 -3.77 12.88
C ILE A 128 -16.02 -5.26 13.00
N GLN A 129 -16.32 -6.04 11.96
CA GLN A 129 -16.06 -7.48 11.98
C GLN A 129 -14.58 -7.78 11.79
N PHE A 130 -13.96 -7.17 10.78
CA PHE A 130 -12.55 -7.40 10.45
C PHE A 130 -11.91 -6.22 9.72
N LEU A 131 -10.59 -6.22 9.77
CA LEU A 131 -9.70 -5.40 8.96
C LEU A 131 -8.87 -6.31 8.05
N LYS A 132 -8.85 -6.03 6.74
CA LYS A 132 -8.11 -6.83 5.76
C LYS A 132 -7.24 -5.94 4.91
N VAL A 133 -5.94 -6.26 4.84
CA VAL A 133 -5.02 -5.58 3.94
C VAL A 133 -5.13 -6.23 2.55
N ILE A 134 -5.18 -5.38 1.53
CA ILE A 134 -5.24 -5.76 0.12
C ILE A 134 -4.07 -5.09 -0.58
N ASP A 135 -3.24 -5.86 -1.27
CA ASP A 135 -2.17 -5.30 -2.10
C ASP A 135 -2.72 -4.72 -3.41
N ARG A 136 -1.97 -3.81 -4.04
CA ARG A 136 -2.38 -3.16 -5.30
C ARG A 136 -2.68 -4.11 -6.44
N TYR A 137 -2.16 -5.34 -6.47
CA TYR A 137 -2.35 -6.24 -7.61
C TYR A 137 -3.74 -6.87 -7.60
N HIS A 138 -4.44 -6.79 -6.48
CA HIS A 138 -5.83 -7.21 -6.38
C HIS A 138 -6.82 -6.05 -6.57
N LEU A 139 -6.33 -4.80 -6.63
CA LEU A 139 -7.14 -3.59 -6.76
C LEU A 139 -7.01 -3.01 -8.16
N GLN A 140 -8.15 -2.73 -8.79
CA GLN A 140 -8.21 -2.01 -10.05
C GLN A 140 -8.99 -0.72 -9.84
N SER A 141 -8.38 0.43 -10.13
CA SER A 141 -9.06 1.73 -10.07
C SER A 141 -10.19 1.79 -11.08
N GLY A 142 -11.35 2.27 -10.64
CA GLY A 142 -12.48 2.63 -11.50
C GLY A 142 -12.28 3.98 -12.19
N GLU A 143 -13.39 4.60 -12.54
CA GLU A 143 -13.41 5.95 -13.12
C GLU A 143 -12.78 6.97 -12.17
N ILE A 144 -11.96 7.87 -12.70
CA ILE A 144 -11.37 8.98 -11.93
C ILE A 144 -12.38 10.12 -11.83
N GLU A 145 -12.48 10.75 -10.67
CA GLU A 145 -13.27 11.96 -10.51
C GLU A 145 -12.66 13.14 -11.29
N THR A 146 -13.50 13.75 -12.13
CA THR A 146 -13.11 14.83 -13.04
C THR A 146 -13.78 16.15 -12.70
N ASP A 147 -14.76 16.15 -11.79
CA ASP A 147 -15.34 17.39 -11.28
C ASP A 147 -14.35 18.07 -10.31
N PRO A 148 -13.83 19.28 -10.64
CA PRO A 148 -12.91 20.00 -9.76
C PRO A 148 -13.56 20.49 -8.45
N LEU A 149 -14.90 20.47 -8.36
CA LEU A 149 -15.63 20.81 -7.15
C LEU A 149 -15.81 19.62 -6.20
N ALA A 150 -15.56 18.40 -6.68
CA ALA A 150 -15.65 17.20 -5.87
C ALA A 150 -14.46 17.10 -4.90
N ALA A 151 -14.72 16.62 -3.68
CA ALA A 151 -13.68 16.47 -2.65
C ALA A 151 -12.57 15.49 -3.06
N ASN A 152 -12.90 14.52 -3.90
CA ASN A 152 -12.03 13.44 -4.39
C ASN A 152 -11.55 13.71 -5.82
N TYR A 153 -11.46 14.96 -6.27
CA TYR A 153 -10.96 15.31 -7.61
C TYR A 153 -9.59 14.67 -7.90
N LEU A 154 -9.44 14.04 -9.08
CA LEU A 154 -8.27 13.25 -9.49
C LEU A 154 -8.05 11.94 -8.73
N GLU A 155 -9.01 11.52 -7.92
CA GLU A 155 -9.00 10.21 -7.25
C GLU A 155 -10.01 9.25 -7.88
N PRO A 156 -9.81 7.92 -7.77
CA PRO A 156 -10.80 6.95 -8.22
C PRO A 156 -12.13 7.11 -7.47
N LYS A 157 -13.25 7.05 -8.18
CA LYS A 157 -14.60 7.02 -7.60
C LYS A 157 -14.89 5.72 -6.84
N PHE A 158 -14.26 4.63 -7.27
CA PHE A 158 -14.33 3.32 -6.63
C PHE A 158 -13.16 2.44 -7.09
N TYR A 159 -12.97 1.33 -6.40
CA TYR A 159 -12.02 0.28 -6.76
C TYR A 159 -12.76 -1.05 -7.00
N HIS A 160 -12.28 -1.83 -7.97
CA HIS A 160 -12.67 -3.21 -8.13
C HIS A 160 -11.67 -4.11 -7.43
N LEU A 161 -12.18 -4.99 -6.57
CA LEU A 161 -11.42 -6.08 -5.98
C LEU A 161 -11.56 -7.32 -6.87
N SER A 162 -10.42 -7.79 -7.36
CA SER A 162 -10.29 -9.01 -8.16
C SER A 162 -9.95 -10.23 -7.29
N GLY A 163 -10.14 -11.43 -7.84
CA GLY A 163 -9.75 -12.69 -7.17
C GLY A 163 -10.64 -13.11 -6.00
N THR A 164 -11.87 -12.58 -5.90
CA THR A 164 -12.84 -13.00 -4.88
C THR A 164 -13.70 -14.16 -5.38
N SER A 165 -14.14 -15.04 -4.48
CA SER A 165 -15.11 -16.09 -4.79
C SER A 165 -16.50 -15.56 -5.14
N ARG A 166 -16.80 -14.29 -4.82
CA ARG A 166 -18.08 -13.62 -5.09
C ARG A 166 -18.09 -12.88 -6.42
N GLY A 167 -17.05 -13.04 -7.25
CA GLY A 167 -16.89 -12.29 -8.49
C GLY A 167 -16.25 -10.91 -8.24
N LEU A 168 -16.59 -9.95 -9.09
CA LEU A 168 -16.08 -8.58 -9.00
C LEU A 168 -16.76 -7.85 -7.83
N VAL A 169 -15.99 -7.41 -6.84
CA VAL A 169 -16.52 -6.63 -5.71
C VAL A 169 -16.12 -5.17 -5.89
N ILE A 170 -17.08 -4.24 -5.75
CA ILE A 170 -16.83 -2.80 -5.78
C ILE A 170 -16.57 -2.32 -4.35
N ILE A 171 -15.51 -1.53 -4.19
CA ILE A 171 -15.07 -0.97 -2.92
C ILE A 171 -15.01 0.56 -3.05
N HIS A 172 -15.61 1.26 -2.10
CA HIS A 172 -15.48 2.70 -1.94
C HIS A 172 -14.03 3.07 -1.57
N PRO A 173 -13.47 4.16 -2.11
CA PRO A 173 -12.13 4.63 -1.77
C PRO A 173 -11.87 4.80 -0.27
#